data_AF-A0A2K3NJA6-F1
#
_entry.id   AF-A0A2K3NJA6-F1
#
_cell.length_a   1.000
_cell.length_b   1.000
_cell.length_c   1.000
_cell.angle_alpha   90.00
_cell.angle_beta   90.00
_cell.angle_gamma   90.00
#
_symmetry.space_group_name_H-M   'P 1'
#
loop_
_entity.id
_entity.type
_entity.pdbx_description
1 polymer ?
#
loop_
_entity_poly.entity_id
_entity_poly.type
_entity_poly.pdbx_seq_one_letter_code
_entity_poly.pdbx_strand_id
1 'polypeptide(L)'
;MNSTTNLDKLKAAGEAGNIDMLYAVIQVDSSILEIIDSNQFVETPLHISASRGHLRFAIEVMNLKPSFALKLNQQGFSPVHLAMQTDQKRMVSRLVDINKDLVRVKGREGITPLHFASQIGEIELLAKFLFACPDSIEDVTASGETALHIALKNNNYEALHLLVDFLTTNIKKGARELEYKILNYKDDADNTILHISALNNEAQALRLLLKTRINLNAKNLESKTALDIATTLENKSILISAGSKPGPQVMVAPTLAYKLRPKTTIVRKVLIYIRRIERDISEEQRNTWLIIATLVATATYQSALTPVGGVYQVSASDNNANITSSNSTISTPTILILTPGGRVGSLVVAGPVVWFILCYCFSLWRISPTHGIGNVLMFRRNTNNHQGWIDGTVAANEN
;
A
#
# COMPACT_ATOMS: atom_id res chain seq x y z
N MET A 1 -17.40 25.08 -53.79
CA MET A 1 -18.34 24.13 -53.17
C MET A 1 -17.50 23.02 -52.56
N ASN A 2 -17.12 23.15 -51.29
CA ASN A 2 -16.31 22.13 -50.62
C ASN A 2 -17.22 20.94 -50.32
N SER A 3 -16.93 19.77 -50.90
CA SER A 3 -17.55 18.52 -50.49
C SER A 3 -17.14 18.24 -49.04
N THR A 4 -18.01 18.57 -48.08
CA THR A 4 -17.83 18.18 -46.68
C THR A 4 -17.80 16.66 -46.61
N THR A 5 -16.68 16.10 -46.14
CA THR A 5 -16.52 14.66 -45.99
C THR A 5 -17.50 14.14 -44.93
N ASN A 6 -17.84 12.84 -44.95
CA ASN A 6 -18.68 12.26 -43.90
C ASN A 6 -18.05 12.41 -42.51
N LEU A 7 -16.71 12.45 -42.44
CA LEU A 7 -15.97 12.76 -41.22
C LEU A 7 -16.24 14.19 -40.73
N ASP A 8 -16.23 15.19 -41.62
CA ASP A 8 -16.53 16.58 -41.26
C ASP A 8 -17.97 16.73 -40.73
N LYS A 9 -18.93 16.01 -41.35
CA LYS A 9 -20.32 15.96 -40.88
C LYS A 9 -20.44 15.32 -39.51
N LEU A 10 -19.69 14.24 -39.25
CA LEU A 10 -19.66 13.57 -37.96
C LEU A 10 -19.04 14.47 -36.88
N LYS A 11 -17.98 15.21 -37.21
CA LYS A 11 -17.40 16.23 -36.33
C LYS A 11 -18.42 17.32 -36.01
N ALA A 12 -19.11 17.86 -37.02
CA ALA A 12 -20.17 18.86 -36.84
C ALA A 12 -21.33 18.33 -35.96
N ALA A 13 -21.69 17.05 -36.08
CA ALA A 13 -22.66 16.41 -35.20
C ALA A 13 -22.20 16.41 -33.73
N GLY A 14 -20.92 16.11 -33.49
CA GLY A 14 -20.30 16.18 -32.17
C GLY A 14 -20.20 17.60 -31.62
N GLU A 15 -19.92 18.60 -32.46
CA GLU A 15 -19.87 20.02 -32.08
C GLU A 15 -21.25 20.56 -31.71
N ALA A 16 -22.29 20.15 -32.43
CA ALA A 16 -23.68 20.55 -32.18
C ALA A 16 -24.35 19.69 -31.09
N GLY A 17 -23.79 18.53 -30.75
CA GLY A 17 -24.43 17.57 -29.85
C GLY A 17 -25.70 16.93 -30.44
N ASN A 18 -25.80 16.85 -31.76
CA ASN A 18 -27.02 16.43 -32.46
C ASN A 18 -26.98 14.93 -32.81
N ILE A 19 -27.79 14.14 -32.10
CA ILE A 19 -27.89 12.69 -32.26
C ILE A 19 -28.51 12.31 -33.61
N ASP A 20 -29.48 13.07 -34.12
CA ASP A 20 -30.09 12.79 -35.42
C ASP A 20 -29.07 12.94 -36.56
N MET A 21 -28.18 13.94 -36.48
CA MET A 21 -27.07 14.10 -37.42
C MET A 21 -26.06 12.94 -37.32
N LEU A 22 -25.79 12.44 -36.12
CA LEU A 22 -24.95 11.26 -35.92
C LEU A 22 -25.52 10.05 -36.66
N TYR A 23 -26.81 9.75 -36.46
CA TYR A 23 -27.48 8.63 -37.12
C TYR A 23 -27.61 8.83 -38.64
N ALA A 24 -27.85 10.05 -39.11
CA ALA A 24 -27.86 10.36 -40.54
C ALA A 24 -26.51 10.06 -41.20
N VAL A 25 -25.39 10.38 -40.54
CA VAL A 25 -24.05 10.05 -41.05
C VAL A 25 -23.80 8.54 -41.04
N ILE A 26 -24.19 7.84 -39.97
CA ILE A 26 -24.04 6.38 -39.86
C ILE A 26 -24.88 5.64 -40.92
N GLN A 27 -26.07 6.16 -41.25
CA GLN A 27 -26.91 5.57 -42.29
C GLN A 27 -26.27 5.69 -43.69
N VAL A 28 -25.54 6.79 -43.95
CA VAL A 28 -24.81 6.99 -45.21
C VAL A 28 -23.52 6.19 -45.24
N ASP A 29 -22.81 6.08 -44.11
CA ASP A 29 -21.57 5.34 -43.97
C ASP A 29 -21.55 4.56 -42.66
N SER A 30 -22.00 3.29 -42.73
CA SER A 30 -22.11 2.41 -41.56
C SER A 30 -20.75 2.03 -40.96
N SER A 31 -19.66 2.19 -41.72
CA SER A 31 -18.31 1.81 -41.31
C SER A 31 -17.50 2.94 -40.68
N ILE A 32 -18.03 4.17 -40.68
CA ILE A 32 -17.30 5.37 -40.29
C ILE A 32 -16.71 5.29 -38.87
N LEU A 33 -17.44 4.71 -37.92
CA LEU A 33 -16.98 4.58 -36.53
C LEU A 33 -15.82 3.58 -36.41
N GLU A 34 -15.83 2.49 -37.20
CA GLU A 34 -14.75 1.51 -37.22
C GLU A 34 -13.47 2.08 -37.85
N ILE A 35 -13.63 2.85 -38.94
CA ILE A 35 -12.51 3.53 -39.59
C ILE A 35 -11.83 4.49 -38.61
N ILE A 36 -12.62 5.28 -37.86
CA ILE A 36 -12.08 6.16 -36.82
C ILE A 36 -11.40 5.34 -35.72
N ASP A 37 -12.01 4.25 -35.25
CA ASP A 37 -11.45 3.43 -34.17
C ASP A 37 -10.15 2.71 -34.57
N SER A 38 -9.94 2.43 -35.85
CA SER A 38 -8.70 1.81 -36.31
C SER A 38 -7.47 2.71 -36.10
N ASN A 39 -7.64 4.03 -36.02
CA ASN A 39 -6.55 4.98 -35.81
C ASN A 39 -6.12 5.01 -34.34
N GLN A 40 -4.82 4.94 -34.07
CA GLN A 40 -4.29 4.97 -32.70
C GLN A 40 -4.52 6.31 -32.01
N PHE A 41 -4.20 7.41 -32.70
CA PHE A 41 -4.41 8.78 -32.24
C PHE A 41 -5.38 9.48 -33.17
N VAL A 42 -6.57 9.79 -32.67
CA VAL A 42 -7.64 10.35 -33.48
C VAL A 42 -8.59 11.19 -32.63
N GLU A 43 -9.00 12.32 -33.19
CA GLU A 43 -10.08 13.10 -32.59
C GLU A 43 -11.42 12.46 -32.93
N THR A 44 -11.98 11.74 -31.95
CA THR A 44 -13.29 11.08 -32.08
C THR A 44 -14.44 12.05 -31.80
N PRO A 45 -15.68 11.75 -32.23
CA PRO A 45 -16.86 12.55 -31.87
C PRO A 45 -17.07 12.65 -30.36
N LEU A 46 -16.58 11.65 -29.60
CA LEU A 46 -16.61 11.68 -28.14
C LEU A 46 -15.65 12.72 -27.56
N HIS A 47 -14.46 12.94 -28.14
CA HIS A 47 -13.56 14.03 -27.73
C HIS A 47 -14.24 15.39 -27.88
N ILE A 48 -14.85 15.63 -29.05
CA ILE A 48 -15.50 16.89 -29.38
C ILE A 48 -16.69 17.12 -28.43
N SER A 49 -17.62 16.18 -28.35
CA SER A 49 -18.80 16.31 -27.49
C SER A 49 -18.46 16.40 -26.00
N ALA A 50 -17.42 15.70 -25.53
CA ALA A 50 -16.92 15.81 -24.16
C ALA A 50 -16.36 17.21 -23.88
N SER A 51 -15.57 17.77 -24.80
CA SER A 51 -15.02 19.13 -24.66
C SER A 51 -16.12 20.21 -24.65
N ARG A 52 -17.22 19.98 -25.36
CA ARG A 52 -18.37 20.91 -25.47
C ARG A 52 -19.44 20.69 -24.40
N GLY A 53 -19.35 19.64 -23.59
CA GLY A 53 -20.36 19.34 -22.55
C GLY A 53 -21.65 18.69 -23.07
N HIS A 54 -21.68 18.18 -24.30
CA HIS A 54 -22.86 17.55 -24.91
C HIS A 54 -23.14 16.15 -24.38
N LEU A 55 -23.60 16.06 -23.12
CA LEU A 55 -23.68 14.82 -22.34
C LEU A 55 -24.49 13.71 -23.04
N ARG A 56 -25.67 14.02 -23.57
CA ARG A 56 -26.53 13.01 -24.21
C ARG A 56 -25.87 12.42 -25.44
N PHE A 57 -25.27 13.28 -26.27
CA PHE A 57 -24.52 12.86 -27.46
C PHE A 57 -23.30 12.01 -27.08
N ALA A 58 -22.54 12.43 -26.07
CA ALA A 58 -21.37 11.69 -25.59
C ALA A 58 -21.72 10.28 -25.10
N ILE A 59 -22.81 10.15 -24.33
CA ILE A 59 -23.32 8.84 -23.89
C ILE A 59 -23.74 7.99 -25.08
N GLU A 60 -24.45 8.58 -26.04
CA GLU A 60 -24.88 7.86 -27.24
C GLU A 60 -23.70 7.31 -28.05
N VAL A 61 -22.68 8.15 -28.29
CA VAL A 61 -21.45 7.73 -28.98
C VAL A 61 -20.72 6.64 -28.19
N MET A 62 -20.65 6.75 -26.86
CA MET A 62 -20.03 5.75 -26.01
C MET A 62 -20.80 4.42 -26.03
N ASN A 63 -22.12 4.43 -26.14
CA ASN A 63 -22.94 3.22 -26.30
C ASN A 63 -22.69 2.54 -27.66
N LEU A 64 -22.59 3.34 -28.73
CA LEU A 64 -22.32 2.84 -30.08
C LEU A 64 -20.89 2.31 -30.23
N LYS A 65 -19.91 3.01 -29.64
CA LYS A 65 -18.49 2.67 -29.76
C LYS A 65 -17.72 2.94 -28.46
N PRO A 66 -17.76 2.02 -27.47
CA PRO A 66 -17.15 2.21 -26.15
C PRO A 66 -15.63 2.46 -26.19
N SER A 67 -14.93 1.91 -27.19
CA SER A 67 -13.47 2.09 -27.36
C SER A 67 -13.06 3.56 -27.50
N PHE A 68 -13.94 4.43 -28.02
CA PHE A 68 -13.68 5.87 -28.14
C PHE A 68 -13.41 6.55 -26.81
N ALA A 69 -13.90 6.01 -25.70
CA ALA A 69 -13.69 6.58 -24.36
C ALA A 69 -12.23 6.48 -23.88
N LEU A 70 -11.49 5.50 -24.40
CA LEU A 70 -10.09 5.24 -24.05
C LEU A 70 -9.11 5.81 -25.08
N LYS A 71 -9.59 6.19 -26.26
CA LYS A 71 -8.75 6.76 -27.32
C LYS A 71 -8.15 8.08 -26.88
N LEU A 72 -6.96 8.37 -27.40
CA LEU A 72 -6.30 9.66 -27.27
C LEU A 72 -6.40 10.40 -28.60
N ASN A 73 -6.64 11.71 -28.53
CA ASN A 73 -6.49 12.58 -29.69
C ASN A 73 -4.99 12.82 -30.01
N GLN A 74 -4.72 13.59 -31.06
CA GLN A 74 -3.36 13.89 -31.51
C GLN A 74 -2.55 14.69 -30.48
N GLN A 75 -3.21 15.37 -29.54
CA GLN A 75 -2.61 16.10 -28.44
C GLN A 75 -2.34 15.20 -27.21
N GLY A 76 -2.72 13.92 -27.27
CA GLY A 76 -2.53 12.94 -26.21
C GLY A 76 -3.60 13.00 -25.11
N PHE A 77 -4.76 13.60 -25.36
CA PHE A 77 -5.85 13.69 -24.38
C PHE A 77 -6.97 12.72 -24.73
N SER A 78 -7.50 12.03 -23.72
CA SER A 78 -8.75 11.27 -23.86
C SER A 78 -9.97 12.18 -23.73
N PRO A 79 -11.19 11.71 -24.06
CA PRO A 79 -12.40 12.52 -23.91
C PRO A 79 -12.62 13.02 -22.47
N VAL A 80 -12.29 12.21 -21.46
CA VAL A 80 -12.38 12.62 -20.05
C VAL A 80 -11.41 13.75 -19.73
N HIS A 81 -10.17 13.70 -20.26
CA HIS A 81 -9.21 14.79 -20.07
C HIS A 81 -9.72 16.10 -20.69
N LEU A 82 -10.30 16.06 -21.89
CA LEU A 82 -10.87 17.25 -22.52
C LEU A 82 -12.05 17.80 -21.73
N ALA A 83 -12.94 16.93 -21.24
CA ALA A 83 -14.05 17.35 -20.37
C ALA A 83 -13.55 18.01 -19.07
N MET A 84 -12.43 17.54 -18.50
CA MET A 84 -11.83 18.17 -17.33
C MET A 84 -11.17 19.51 -17.67
N GLN A 85 -10.49 19.62 -18.81
CA GLN A 85 -9.88 20.88 -19.27
C GLN A 85 -10.91 21.97 -19.54
N THR A 86 -12.12 21.61 -19.95
CA THR A 86 -13.21 22.55 -20.26
C THR A 86 -14.27 22.63 -19.14
N ASP A 87 -13.92 22.21 -17.92
CA ASP A 87 -14.75 22.28 -16.70
C ASP A 87 -16.14 21.60 -16.80
N GLN A 88 -16.24 20.53 -17.58
CA GLN A 88 -17.48 19.76 -17.75
C GLN A 88 -17.65 18.71 -16.65
N LYS A 89 -17.70 19.13 -15.37
CA LYS A 89 -17.73 18.23 -14.20
C LYS A 89 -18.86 17.18 -14.26
N ARG A 90 -20.05 17.57 -14.74
CA ARG A 90 -21.19 16.66 -14.92
C ARG A 90 -20.91 15.60 -15.98
N MET A 91 -20.24 15.97 -17.08
CA MET A 91 -19.81 15.03 -18.12
C MET A 91 -18.85 14.00 -17.53
N VAL A 92 -17.77 14.49 -16.90
CA VAL A 92 -16.75 13.65 -16.26
C VAL A 92 -17.38 12.66 -15.29
N SER A 93 -18.27 13.16 -14.43
CA SER A 93 -18.98 12.33 -13.46
C SER A 93 -19.77 11.20 -14.11
N ARG A 94 -20.52 11.46 -15.19
CA ARG A 94 -21.30 10.42 -15.85
C ARG A 94 -20.47 9.46 -16.67
N LEU A 95 -19.40 9.93 -17.32
CA LEU A 95 -18.48 9.03 -18.03
C LEU A 95 -17.85 8.03 -17.06
N VAL A 96 -17.42 8.47 -15.87
CA VAL A 96 -16.86 7.59 -14.83
C VAL A 96 -17.92 6.66 -14.20
N ASP A 97 -19.17 7.11 -14.07
CA ASP A 97 -20.27 6.25 -13.62
C ASP A 97 -20.50 5.08 -14.60
N ILE A 98 -20.34 5.32 -15.90
CA ILE A 98 -20.50 4.30 -16.95
C ILE A 98 -19.27 3.38 -17.00
N ASN A 99 -18.07 3.95 -16.96
CA ASN A 99 -16.83 3.19 -17.00
C ASN A 99 -15.81 3.76 -16.00
N LYS A 100 -15.60 3.01 -14.90
CA LYS A 100 -14.69 3.38 -13.81
C LYS A 100 -13.23 3.34 -14.21
N ASP A 101 -12.86 2.54 -15.22
CA ASP A 101 -11.49 2.41 -15.69
C ASP A 101 -10.98 3.69 -16.35
N LEU A 102 -11.88 4.59 -16.73
CA LEU A 102 -11.54 5.91 -17.27
C LEU A 102 -10.67 6.73 -16.31
N VAL A 103 -10.81 6.52 -14.99
CA VAL A 103 -10.01 7.19 -13.95
C VAL A 103 -8.51 6.90 -14.09
N ARG A 104 -8.15 5.77 -14.70
CA ARG A 104 -6.76 5.32 -14.87
C ARG A 104 -6.21 5.54 -16.28
N VAL A 105 -6.99 6.13 -17.18
CA VAL A 105 -6.52 6.41 -18.55
C VAL A 105 -5.36 7.38 -18.49
N LYS A 106 -4.23 6.97 -19.06
CA LYS A 106 -3.02 7.80 -19.13
C LYS A 106 -3.05 8.63 -20.41
N GLY A 107 -3.19 9.93 -20.27
CA GLY A 107 -3.02 10.90 -21.35
C GLY A 107 -1.56 11.25 -21.58
N ARG A 108 -1.33 12.44 -22.12
CA ARG A 108 -0.01 13.05 -22.32
C ARG A 108 0.77 13.04 -21.00
N GLU A 109 2.06 12.70 -21.08
CA GLU A 109 2.98 12.60 -19.93
C GLU A 109 2.53 11.59 -18.86
N GLY A 110 1.66 10.64 -19.21
CA GLY A 110 1.16 9.64 -18.27
C GLY A 110 0.21 10.21 -17.22
N ILE A 111 -0.27 11.44 -17.38
CA ILE A 111 -1.24 12.08 -16.49
C ILE A 111 -2.56 11.31 -16.58
N THR A 112 -3.14 11.01 -15.42
CA THR A 112 -4.47 10.39 -15.31
C THR A 112 -5.50 11.43 -14.87
N PRO A 113 -6.81 11.17 -15.00
CA PRO A 113 -7.84 12.03 -14.42
C PRO A 113 -7.62 12.33 -12.92
N LEU A 114 -7.15 11.37 -12.12
CA LEU A 114 -6.82 11.61 -10.70
C LEU A 114 -5.70 12.65 -10.53
N HIS A 115 -4.64 12.54 -11.32
CA HIS A 115 -3.56 13.53 -11.37
C HIS A 115 -4.08 14.91 -11.77
N PHE A 116 -4.90 14.97 -12.82
CA PHE A 116 -5.48 16.23 -13.30
C PHE A 116 -6.38 16.88 -12.23
N ALA A 117 -7.26 16.11 -11.58
CA ALA A 117 -8.11 16.61 -10.48
C ALA A 117 -7.27 17.16 -9.32
N SER A 118 -6.16 16.50 -8.99
CA SER A 118 -5.20 16.95 -7.97
C SER A 118 -4.47 18.24 -8.39
N GLN A 119 -4.19 18.40 -9.68
CA GLN A 119 -3.55 19.58 -10.26
C GLN A 119 -4.45 20.82 -10.24
N ILE A 120 -5.74 20.66 -10.54
CA ILE A 120 -6.70 21.77 -10.55
C ILE A 120 -7.35 22.02 -9.19
N GLY A 121 -7.22 21.08 -8.24
CA GLY A 121 -7.82 21.21 -6.91
C GLY A 121 -9.31 20.89 -6.87
N GLU A 122 -9.83 20.11 -7.83
CA GLU A 122 -11.25 19.75 -7.89
C GLU A 122 -11.58 18.59 -6.94
N ILE A 123 -11.87 18.95 -5.69
CA ILE A 123 -12.02 18.02 -4.56
C ILE A 123 -13.15 17.01 -4.77
N GLU A 124 -14.29 17.43 -5.33
CA GLU A 124 -15.42 16.54 -5.57
C GLU A 124 -15.10 15.46 -6.61
N LEU A 125 -14.43 15.84 -7.71
CA LEU A 125 -14.00 14.89 -8.73
C LEU A 125 -12.92 13.96 -8.17
N LEU A 126 -11.98 14.49 -7.38
CA LEU A 126 -10.94 13.72 -6.72
C LEU A 126 -11.54 12.64 -5.81
N ALA A 127 -12.49 13.01 -4.96
CA ALA A 127 -13.22 12.08 -4.09
C ALA A 127 -13.98 11.03 -4.91
N LYS A 128 -14.68 11.45 -5.98
CA LYS A 128 -15.42 10.55 -6.86
C LYS A 128 -14.49 9.53 -7.53
N PHE A 129 -13.32 9.96 -7.98
CA PHE A 129 -12.33 9.08 -8.61
C PHE A 129 -11.78 8.04 -7.65
N LEU A 130 -11.43 8.44 -6.43
CA LEU A 130 -10.95 7.51 -5.39
C LEU A 130 -12.04 6.52 -4.96
N PHE A 131 -13.30 6.95 -4.95
CA PHE A 131 -14.43 6.07 -4.68
C PHE A 131 -14.67 5.07 -5.83
N ALA A 132 -14.64 5.55 -7.08
CA ALA A 132 -14.88 4.72 -8.26
C ALA A 132 -13.73 3.73 -8.50
N CYS A 133 -12.48 4.17 -8.34
CA CYS A 133 -11.29 3.37 -8.57
C CYS A 133 -10.22 3.68 -7.49
N PRO A 134 -10.30 3.03 -6.31
CA PRO A 134 -9.34 3.22 -5.21
C PRO A 134 -7.88 3.04 -5.61
N ASP A 135 -7.63 2.08 -6.50
CA ASP A 135 -6.27 1.71 -6.92
C ASP A 135 -5.60 2.80 -7.78
N SER A 136 -6.37 3.79 -8.28
CA SER A 136 -5.85 4.91 -9.07
C SER A 136 -4.86 5.78 -8.30
N ILE A 137 -4.89 5.73 -6.96
CA ILE A 137 -3.90 6.40 -6.09
C ILE A 137 -2.46 5.92 -6.33
N GLU A 138 -2.29 4.72 -6.89
CA GLU A 138 -0.98 4.14 -7.21
C GLU A 138 -0.45 4.54 -8.59
N ASP A 139 -1.27 5.20 -9.41
CA ASP A 139 -0.81 5.65 -10.72
C ASP A 139 0.26 6.73 -10.58
N VAL A 140 1.19 6.71 -11.52
CA VAL A 140 2.26 7.70 -11.64
C VAL A 140 2.35 8.22 -13.07
N THR A 141 2.77 9.48 -13.16
CA THR A 141 3.11 10.15 -14.42
C THR A 141 4.39 9.58 -15.05
N ALA A 142 4.73 10.05 -16.24
CA ALA A 142 6.01 9.75 -16.90
C ALA A 142 7.23 10.23 -16.10
N SER A 143 7.05 11.24 -15.23
CA SER A 143 8.07 11.78 -14.32
C SER A 143 8.13 11.07 -12.95
N GLY A 144 7.41 9.96 -12.79
CA GLY A 144 7.35 9.20 -11.54
C GLY A 144 6.55 9.90 -10.43
N GLU A 145 5.70 10.85 -10.76
CA GLU A 145 4.95 11.63 -9.76
C GLU A 145 3.61 10.99 -9.44
N THR A 146 3.29 10.89 -8.15
CA THR A 146 1.94 10.51 -7.69
C THR A 146 1.02 11.74 -7.62
N ALA A 147 -0.29 11.52 -7.48
CA ALA A 147 -1.28 12.56 -7.21
C ALA A 147 -0.90 13.49 -6.04
N LEU A 148 -0.25 12.98 -4.99
CA LEU A 148 0.21 13.80 -3.86
C LEU A 148 1.34 14.76 -4.25
N HIS A 149 2.27 14.33 -5.11
CA HIS A 149 3.34 15.21 -5.63
C HIS A 149 2.73 16.36 -6.45
N ILE A 150 1.75 16.04 -7.29
CA ILE A 150 1.06 17.02 -8.14
C ILE A 150 0.27 18.03 -7.29
N ALA A 151 -0.46 17.57 -6.27
CA ALA A 151 -1.20 18.46 -5.36
C ALA A 151 -0.28 19.50 -4.71
N LEU A 152 0.88 19.08 -4.20
CA LEU A 152 1.90 19.97 -3.62
C LEU A 152 2.48 20.95 -4.65
N LYS A 153 2.90 20.46 -5.82
CA LYS A 153 3.48 21.34 -6.86
C LYS A 153 2.52 22.42 -7.34
N ASN A 154 1.22 22.21 -7.21
CA ASN A 154 0.19 23.18 -7.59
C ASN A 154 -0.41 23.93 -6.38
N ASN A 155 0.15 23.77 -5.17
CA ASN A 155 -0.32 24.39 -3.93
C ASN A 155 -1.78 24.02 -3.54
N ASN A 156 -2.28 22.86 -3.99
CA ASN A 156 -3.64 22.40 -3.68
C ASN A 156 -3.65 21.62 -2.37
N TYR A 157 -3.56 22.35 -1.25
CA TYR A 157 -3.51 21.75 0.09
C TYR A 157 -4.73 20.90 0.41
N GLU A 158 -5.92 21.30 -0.02
CA GLU A 158 -7.15 20.54 0.24
C GLU A 158 -7.16 19.19 -0.51
N ALA A 159 -6.65 19.17 -1.75
CA ALA A 159 -6.47 17.93 -2.51
C ALA A 159 -5.45 17.02 -1.84
N LEU A 160 -4.32 17.58 -1.36
CA LEU A 160 -3.34 16.83 -0.58
C LEU A 160 -3.96 16.24 0.69
N HIS A 161 -4.73 17.04 1.43
CA HIS A 161 -5.39 16.60 2.65
C HIS A 161 -6.31 15.42 2.40
N LEU A 162 -7.18 15.52 1.38
CA LEU A 162 -8.07 14.43 1.00
C LEU A 162 -7.31 13.15 0.62
N LEU A 163 -6.23 13.28 -0.16
CA LEU A 163 -5.40 12.13 -0.57
C LEU A 163 -4.72 11.46 0.63
N VAL A 164 -4.21 12.25 1.59
CA VAL A 164 -3.60 11.73 2.83
C VAL A 164 -4.64 11.09 3.73
N ASP A 165 -5.82 11.70 3.88
CA ASP A 165 -6.94 11.13 4.63
C ASP A 165 -7.38 9.80 4.02
N PHE A 166 -7.50 9.73 2.70
CA PHE A 166 -7.82 8.49 1.99
C PHE A 166 -6.79 7.38 2.28
N LEU A 167 -5.50 7.70 2.30
CA LEU A 167 -4.44 6.73 2.62
C LEU A 167 -4.46 6.27 4.09
N THR A 168 -4.69 7.20 5.02
CA THR A 168 -4.61 6.93 6.47
C THR A 168 -5.87 6.31 7.06
N THR A 169 -7.04 6.55 6.45
CA THR A 169 -8.33 5.99 6.88
C THR A 169 -8.65 4.64 6.23
N ASN A 170 -7.86 4.22 5.24
CA ASN A 170 -8.08 2.96 4.54
C ASN A 170 -7.86 1.76 5.46
N ILE A 171 -8.90 0.94 5.64
CA ILE A 171 -8.90 -0.27 6.48
C ILE A 171 -8.71 -1.57 5.69
N LYS A 172 -8.52 -1.51 4.37
CA LYS A 172 -8.35 -2.69 3.52
C LYS A 172 -7.05 -3.42 3.86
N LYS A 173 -7.01 -4.73 3.57
CA LYS A 173 -5.78 -5.53 3.66
C LYS A 173 -4.68 -4.86 2.82
N GLY A 174 -3.50 -4.67 3.40
CA GLY A 174 -2.39 -4.00 2.73
C GLY A 174 -2.43 -2.46 2.79
N ALA A 175 -3.45 -1.83 3.39
CA ALA A 175 -3.55 -0.37 3.46
C ALA A 175 -2.32 0.29 4.11
N ARG A 176 -1.74 -0.33 5.15
CA ARG A 176 -0.50 0.16 5.77
C ARG A 176 0.70 0.13 4.82
N GLU A 177 0.79 -0.89 3.98
CA GLU A 177 1.85 -1.01 2.98
C GLU A 177 1.64 -0.02 1.84
N LEU A 178 0.40 0.16 1.39
CA LEU A 178 -0.01 1.17 0.42
C LEU A 178 0.32 2.58 0.93
N GLU A 179 -0.12 2.93 2.15
CA GLU A 179 0.18 4.22 2.81
C GLU A 179 1.69 4.47 2.79
N TYR A 180 2.48 3.51 3.29
CA TYR A 180 3.93 3.64 3.31
C TYR A 180 4.53 3.75 1.90
N LYS A 181 4.05 2.96 0.93
CA LYS A 181 4.53 2.96 -0.46
C LYS A 181 4.27 4.31 -1.14
N ILE A 182 3.06 4.85 -1.02
CA ILE A 182 2.65 6.08 -1.71
C ILE A 182 3.29 7.31 -1.06
N LEU A 183 3.31 7.41 0.28
CA LEU A 183 3.94 8.54 0.98
C LEU A 183 5.46 8.59 0.76
N ASN A 184 6.09 7.44 0.51
CA ASN A 184 7.53 7.34 0.26
C ASN A 184 7.85 7.07 -1.21
N TYR A 185 6.87 7.21 -2.10
CA TYR A 185 7.11 7.12 -3.53
C TYR A 185 8.05 8.24 -3.94
N LYS A 186 8.87 7.96 -4.94
CA LYS A 186 9.95 8.82 -5.39
C LYS A 186 9.70 9.23 -6.83
N ASP A 187 9.78 10.52 -7.10
CA ASP A 187 9.83 11.04 -8.46
C ASP A 187 11.16 10.68 -9.15
N ASP A 188 11.32 11.11 -10.41
CA ASP A 188 12.54 10.89 -11.20
C ASP A 188 13.83 11.41 -10.54
N ALA A 189 13.74 12.38 -9.63
CA ALA A 189 14.86 12.93 -8.88
C ALA A 189 15.08 12.22 -7.52
N ASP A 190 14.45 11.07 -7.31
CA ASP A 190 14.36 10.33 -6.05
C ASP A 190 13.72 11.15 -4.89
N ASN A 191 13.05 12.28 -5.17
CA ASN A 191 12.39 13.10 -4.16
C ASN A 191 11.08 12.43 -3.76
N THR A 192 10.86 12.34 -2.45
CA THR A 192 9.54 12.01 -1.89
C THR A 192 8.70 13.27 -1.71
N ILE A 193 7.40 13.12 -1.46
CA ILE A 193 6.52 14.24 -1.13
C ILE A 193 7.04 15.11 0.02
N LEU A 194 7.75 14.51 1.00
CA LEU A 194 8.35 15.26 2.12
C LEU A 194 9.46 16.21 1.64
N HIS A 195 10.24 15.82 0.63
CA HIS A 195 11.25 16.69 0.02
C HIS A 195 10.59 17.86 -0.70
N ILE A 196 9.50 17.61 -1.45
CA ILE A 196 8.75 18.66 -2.15
C ILE A 196 8.14 19.65 -1.16
N SER A 197 7.46 19.18 -0.11
CA SER A 197 6.88 20.06 0.93
C SER A 197 7.95 20.90 1.63
N ALA A 198 9.14 20.33 1.87
CA ALA A 198 10.26 21.05 2.47
C ALA A 198 10.82 22.14 1.54
N LEU A 199 10.92 21.85 0.23
CA LEU A 199 11.42 22.75 -0.80
C LEU A 199 10.45 23.93 -1.05
N ASN A 200 9.16 23.65 -1.18
CA ASN A 200 8.12 24.63 -1.52
C ASN A 200 7.72 25.56 -0.36
N ASN A 201 8.33 25.41 0.83
CA ASN A 201 7.98 26.18 2.03
C ASN A 201 6.56 25.96 2.55
N GLU A 202 6.03 24.75 2.36
CA GLU A 202 4.65 24.41 2.76
C GLU A 202 4.60 23.82 4.19
N ALA A 203 4.70 24.67 5.20
CA ALA A 203 4.68 24.25 6.60
C ALA A 203 3.40 23.46 6.98
N GLN A 204 2.26 23.81 6.40
CA GLN A 204 0.99 23.11 6.62
C GLN A 204 1.04 21.67 6.08
N ALA A 205 1.55 21.48 4.86
CA ALA A 205 1.74 20.15 4.28
C ALA A 205 2.70 19.31 5.12
N LEU A 206 3.81 19.88 5.60
CA LEU A 206 4.72 19.18 6.50
C LEU A 206 4.00 18.72 7.78
N ARG A 207 3.23 19.60 8.43
CA ARG A 207 2.48 19.24 9.65
C ARG A 207 1.46 18.12 9.40
N LEU A 208 0.82 18.10 8.23
CA LEU A 208 -0.09 17.03 7.83
C LEU A 208 0.69 15.71 7.65
N LEU A 209 1.75 15.72 6.84
CA LEU A 209 2.54 14.54 6.52
C LEU A 209 3.25 13.95 7.73
N LEU A 210 3.70 14.77 8.68
CA LEU A 210 4.38 14.29 9.89
C LEU A 210 3.47 13.56 10.89
N LYS A 211 2.14 13.67 10.73
CA LYS A 211 1.17 12.84 11.47
C LYS A 211 1.08 11.41 10.91
N THR A 212 1.61 11.17 9.72
CA THR A 212 1.57 9.88 9.02
C THR A 212 2.83 9.05 9.26
N ARG A 213 2.90 7.84 8.69
CA ARG A 213 4.07 6.94 8.80
C ARG A 213 5.16 7.19 7.74
N ILE A 214 5.29 8.44 7.27
CA ILE A 214 6.28 8.81 6.25
C ILE A 214 7.73 8.62 6.75
N ASN A 215 8.63 8.25 5.84
CA ASN A 215 10.06 8.12 6.15
C ASN A 215 10.74 9.49 6.13
N LEU A 216 10.99 10.02 7.32
CA LEU A 216 11.62 11.32 7.55
C LEU A 216 13.03 11.45 6.95
N ASN A 217 13.74 10.33 6.83
CA ASN A 217 15.16 10.30 6.46
C ASN A 217 15.38 9.64 5.09
N ALA A 218 14.34 9.64 4.25
CA ALA A 218 14.49 9.30 2.84
C ALA A 218 15.50 10.27 2.19
N LYS A 219 16.23 9.76 1.20
CA LYS A 219 17.23 10.54 0.48
C LYS A 219 16.92 10.60 -1.01
N ASN A 220 17.10 11.77 -1.61
CA ASN A 220 16.97 11.95 -3.04
C ASN A 220 18.24 11.51 -3.82
N LEU A 221 18.31 11.77 -5.14
CA LEU A 221 19.46 11.42 -5.97
C LEU A 221 20.74 12.12 -5.51
N GLU A 222 20.61 13.35 -4.98
CA GLU A 222 21.70 14.14 -4.40
C GLU A 222 22.11 13.67 -2.99
N SER A 223 21.52 12.57 -2.49
CA SER A 223 21.72 12.05 -1.14
C SER A 223 21.29 12.99 0.00
N LYS A 224 20.49 14.02 -0.32
CA LYS A 224 19.92 14.98 0.62
C LYS A 224 18.61 14.45 1.18
N THR A 225 18.36 14.73 2.46
CA THR A 225 17.06 14.52 3.12
C THR A 225 16.17 15.74 2.98
N ALA A 226 14.88 15.62 3.31
CA ALA A 226 13.97 16.76 3.34
C ALA A 226 14.48 17.90 4.25
N LEU A 227 15.14 17.58 5.37
CA LEU A 227 15.73 18.58 6.26
C LEU A 227 16.89 19.35 5.60
N ASP A 228 17.69 18.68 4.76
CA ASP A 228 18.81 19.30 4.05
C ASP A 228 18.32 20.25 2.93
N ILE A 229 17.17 19.96 2.34
CA ILE A 229 16.57 20.75 1.25
C ILE A 229 15.71 21.90 1.80
N ALA A 230 15.16 21.77 3.01
CA ALA A 230 14.32 22.79 3.63
C ALA A 230 15.01 24.16 3.61
N THR A 231 14.36 25.16 3.01
CA THR A 231 14.96 26.50 2.86
C THR A 231 14.65 27.39 4.05
N THR A 232 13.42 27.35 4.56
CA THR A 232 12.94 28.15 5.69
C THR A 232 13.32 27.58 7.06
N LEU A 233 13.57 28.47 8.02
CA LEU A 233 13.82 28.10 9.42
C LEU A 233 12.60 27.40 10.06
N GLU A 234 11.38 27.78 9.69
CA GLU A 234 10.16 27.13 10.16
C GLU A 234 10.09 25.67 9.69
N ASN A 235 10.31 25.39 8.40
CA ASN A 235 10.31 24.01 7.91
C ASN A 235 11.42 23.17 8.56
N LYS A 236 12.60 23.76 8.74
CA LYS A 236 13.70 23.10 9.46
C LYS A 236 13.31 22.76 10.89
N SER A 237 12.71 23.69 11.64
CA SER A 237 12.32 23.46 13.03
C SER A 237 11.22 22.39 13.14
N ILE A 238 10.22 22.41 12.24
CA ILE A 238 9.18 21.40 12.14
C ILE A 238 9.81 20.02 11.89
N LEU A 239 10.70 19.90 10.91
CA LEU A 239 11.35 18.62 10.57
C LEU A 239 12.26 18.11 11.70
N ILE A 240 13.03 18.99 12.35
CA ILE A 240 13.91 18.63 13.49
C ILE A 240 13.06 18.16 14.67
N SER A 241 11.98 18.88 15.00
CA SER A 241 11.09 18.51 16.11
C SER A 241 10.42 17.15 15.89
N ALA A 242 10.17 16.77 14.63
CA ALA A 242 9.67 15.44 14.28
C ALA A 242 10.75 14.34 14.29
N GLY A 243 12.03 14.68 14.50
CA GLY A 243 13.14 13.74 14.55
C GLY A 243 13.81 13.46 13.20
N SER A 244 13.61 14.32 12.19
CA SER A 244 14.38 14.26 10.95
C SER A 244 15.86 14.54 11.22
N LYS A 245 16.73 13.82 10.51
CA LYS A 245 18.19 13.93 10.64
C LYS A 245 18.78 14.35 9.30
N PRO A 246 19.83 15.19 9.30
CA PRO A 246 20.51 15.55 8.07
C PRO A 246 21.17 14.30 7.47
N GLY A 247 21.24 14.26 6.15
CA GLY A 247 21.99 13.24 5.44
C GLY A 247 23.49 13.39 5.75
N PRO A 248 24.25 12.29 5.96
CA PRO A 248 25.70 12.38 5.94
C PRO A 248 26.16 13.01 4.63
N GLN A 249 27.06 14.00 4.69
CA GLN A 249 27.67 14.64 3.53
C GLN A 249 28.47 13.59 2.76
N VAL A 250 27.86 13.01 1.72
CA VAL A 250 28.53 12.11 0.80
C VAL A 250 28.71 12.89 -0.50
N MET A 251 29.96 13.17 -0.87
CA MET A 251 30.32 13.98 -2.06
C MET A 251 29.96 13.31 -3.40
N VAL A 252 29.50 12.06 -3.41
CA VAL A 252 29.20 11.32 -4.63
C VAL A 252 27.87 10.60 -4.49
N ALA A 253 26.91 10.92 -5.38
CA ALA A 253 25.66 10.18 -5.48
C ALA A 253 25.96 8.69 -5.72
N PRO A 254 25.56 7.78 -4.81
CA PRO A 254 25.89 6.37 -4.94
C PRO A 254 25.20 5.79 -6.18
N THR A 255 25.98 5.20 -7.10
CA THR A 255 25.46 4.48 -8.26
C THR A 255 24.48 3.37 -7.85
N LEU A 256 23.56 2.98 -8.74
CA LEU A 256 22.62 1.87 -8.48
C LEU A 256 23.36 0.59 -8.04
N ALA A 257 24.53 0.32 -8.64
CA ALA A 257 25.42 -0.76 -8.25
C ALA A 257 25.93 -0.63 -6.80
N TYR A 258 26.21 0.59 -6.31
CA TYR A 258 26.55 0.83 -4.91
C TYR A 258 25.34 0.59 -3.98
N LYS A 259 24.13 1.04 -4.37
CA LYS A 259 22.89 0.78 -3.59
C LYS A 259 22.60 -0.73 -3.46
N LEU A 260 22.94 -1.52 -4.48
CA LEU A 260 22.78 -2.97 -4.50
C LEU A 260 23.90 -3.72 -3.76
N ARG A 261 25.07 -3.10 -3.53
CA ARG A 261 26.15 -3.69 -2.74
C ARG A 261 25.70 -3.81 -1.28
N PRO A 262 25.53 -5.03 -0.74
CA PRO A 262 24.96 -5.15 0.59
C PRO A 262 25.96 -4.67 1.64
N LYS A 263 25.57 -3.70 2.47
CA LYS A 263 26.12 -3.62 3.84
C LYS A 263 25.46 -4.73 4.66
N THR A 264 25.85 -5.99 4.44
CA THR A 264 25.23 -7.12 5.12
C THR A 264 25.85 -7.35 6.49
N THR A 265 25.12 -6.99 7.53
CA THR A 265 25.25 -7.61 8.85
C THR A 265 24.61 -9.01 8.82
N ILE A 266 25.11 -9.96 9.61
CA ILE A 266 24.60 -11.35 9.69
C ILE A 266 23.09 -11.38 9.95
N VAL A 267 22.61 -10.51 10.85
CA VAL A 267 21.18 -10.35 11.18
C VAL A 267 20.34 -10.01 9.95
N ARG A 268 20.83 -9.15 9.05
CA ARG A 268 20.12 -8.77 7.83
C ARG A 268 20.02 -9.94 6.85
N LYS A 269 21.05 -10.78 6.75
CA LYS A 269 21.00 -12.00 5.92
C LYS A 269 19.96 -12.98 6.45
N VAL A 270 19.93 -13.19 7.77
CA VAL A 270 18.92 -14.05 8.43
C VAL A 270 17.51 -13.49 8.21
N LEU A 271 17.32 -12.18 8.36
CA LEU A 271 16.01 -11.54 8.14
C LEU A 271 15.55 -11.62 6.68
N ILE A 272 16.45 -11.45 5.72
CA ILE A 272 16.16 -11.59 4.28
C ILE A 272 15.77 -13.04 3.96
N TYR A 273 16.53 -14.01 4.49
CA TYR A 273 16.23 -15.43 4.34
C TYR A 273 14.85 -15.77 4.90
N ILE A 274 14.55 -15.31 6.12
CA ILE A 274 13.26 -15.46 6.78
C ILE A 274 12.12 -14.87 5.93
N ARG A 275 12.27 -13.63 5.44
CA ARG A 275 11.23 -12.94 4.65
C ARG A 275 11.01 -13.57 3.28
N ARG A 276 12.04 -14.14 2.67
CA ARG A 276 11.91 -14.88 1.40
C ARG A 276 11.07 -16.13 1.61
N ILE A 277 11.38 -16.91 2.64
CA ILE A 277 10.57 -18.09 3.01
C ILE A 277 9.12 -17.67 3.30
N GLU A 278 8.92 -16.60 4.06
CA GLU A 278 7.57 -16.12 4.38
C GLU A 278 6.76 -15.68 3.14
N ARG A 279 7.41 -15.08 2.14
CA ARG A 279 6.77 -14.68 0.89
C ARG A 279 6.52 -15.83 -0.08
N ASP A 280 7.31 -16.90 0.00
CA ASP A 280 7.20 -18.07 -0.88
C ASP A 280 6.22 -19.13 -0.35
N ILE A 281 5.70 -18.99 0.87
CA ILE A 281 4.73 -19.91 1.47
C ILE A 281 3.32 -19.65 0.91
N SER A 282 2.73 -20.65 0.25
CA SER A 282 1.34 -20.58 -0.22
C SER A 282 0.33 -20.62 0.94
N GLU A 283 -0.91 -20.20 0.69
CA GLU A 283 -1.97 -20.26 1.72
C GLU A 283 -2.20 -21.70 2.22
N GLU A 284 -2.15 -22.68 1.33
CA GLU A 284 -2.28 -24.11 1.65
C GLU A 284 -1.12 -24.61 2.52
N GLN A 285 0.11 -24.21 2.20
CA GLN A 285 1.29 -24.54 3.00
C GLN A 285 1.20 -23.91 4.39
N ARG A 286 0.78 -22.65 4.49
CA ARG A 286 0.58 -21.94 5.76
C ARG A 286 -0.44 -22.66 6.65
N ASN A 287 -1.56 -23.10 6.08
CA ASN A 287 -2.58 -23.87 6.79
C ASN A 287 -2.04 -25.23 7.25
N THR A 288 -1.23 -25.89 6.43
CA THR A 288 -0.57 -27.16 6.78
C THR A 288 0.39 -26.98 7.96
N TRP A 289 1.21 -25.91 7.96
CA TRP A 289 2.10 -25.58 9.06
C TRP A 289 1.34 -25.25 10.36
N LEU A 290 0.17 -24.60 10.28
CA LEU A 290 -0.70 -24.39 11.44
C LEU A 290 -1.15 -25.72 12.04
N ILE A 291 -1.66 -26.64 11.23
CA ILE A 291 -2.13 -27.95 11.68
C ILE A 291 -1.00 -28.72 12.37
N ILE A 292 0.19 -28.74 11.77
CA ILE A 292 1.36 -29.40 12.35
C ILE A 292 1.74 -28.74 13.70
N ALA A 293 1.74 -27.41 13.77
CA ALA A 293 2.04 -26.69 15.01
C ALA A 293 1.01 -27.01 16.11
N THR A 294 -0.28 -27.10 15.77
CA THR A 294 -1.35 -27.49 16.71
C THR A 294 -1.20 -28.94 17.17
N LEU A 295 -0.86 -29.87 16.28
CA LEU A 295 -0.58 -31.28 16.63
C LEU A 295 0.61 -31.42 17.55
N VAL A 296 1.71 -30.70 17.27
CA VAL A 296 2.88 -30.69 18.15
C VAL A 296 2.51 -30.10 19.50
N ALA A 297 1.81 -28.96 19.53
CA ALA A 297 1.39 -28.30 20.74
C ALA A 297 0.49 -29.18 21.63
N THR A 298 -0.47 -29.87 21.02
CA THR A 298 -1.36 -30.80 21.73
C THR A 298 -0.59 -32.03 22.24
N ALA A 299 0.29 -32.62 21.45
CA ALA A 299 1.12 -33.75 21.88
C ALA A 299 2.04 -33.37 23.05
N THR A 300 2.68 -32.21 22.99
CA THR A 300 3.52 -31.71 24.09
C THR A 300 2.70 -31.38 25.35
N TYR A 301 1.51 -30.82 25.20
CA TYR A 301 0.61 -30.56 26.33
C TYR A 301 0.17 -31.86 27.01
N GLN A 302 -0.21 -32.88 26.23
CA GLN A 302 -0.53 -34.21 26.74
C GLN A 302 0.66 -34.83 27.47
N SER A 303 1.86 -34.76 26.90
CA SER A 303 3.08 -35.29 27.53
C SER A 303 3.46 -34.58 28.84
N ALA A 304 3.14 -33.30 28.99
CA ALA A 304 3.38 -32.54 30.22
C ALA A 304 2.37 -32.88 31.33
N LEU A 305 1.18 -33.36 30.96
CA LEU A 305 0.10 -33.70 31.90
C LEU A 305 0.06 -35.18 32.28
N THR A 306 0.73 -36.07 31.54
CA THR A 306 0.95 -37.46 31.94
C THR A 306 2.29 -37.59 32.69
N PRO A 307 2.31 -37.58 34.04
CA PRO A 307 3.52 -37.92 34.77
C PRO A 307 3.93 -39.35 34.44
N VAL A 308 5.23 -39.58 34.22
CA VAL A 308 5.80 -40.90 33.92
C VAL A 308 5.61 -41.80 35.14
N GLY A 309 4.53 -42.57 35.16
CA GLY A 309 4.17 -43.47 36.25
C GLY A 309 5.08 -44.70 36.28
N GLY A 310 6.17 -44.63 37.04
CA GLY A 310 6.95 -45.79 37.46
C GLY A 310 6.56 -46.21 38.87
N VAL A 311 5.71 -47.25 38.99
CA VAL A 311 5.38 -47.86 40.29
C VAL A 311 6.56 -48.74 40.72
N TYR A 312 7.32 -48.32 41.73
CA TYR A 312 8.23 -49.22 42.46
C TYR A 312 7.46 -49.85 43.63
N GLN A 313 7.13 -51.14 43.51
CA GLN A 313 6.77 -51.94 44.68
C GLN A 313 8.06 -52.28 45.45
N VAL A 314 8.23 -51.71 46.64
CA VAL A 314 9.21 -52.18 47.62
C VAL A 314 8.47 -53.05 48.64
N SER A 315 8.68 -54.37 48.57
CA SER A 315 8.31 -55.30 49.61
C SER A 315 9.26 -55.15 50.81
N ALA A 316 8.69 -54.97 51.99
CA ALA A 316 9.42 -54.75 53.23
C ALA A 316 10.11 -56.02 53.74
N SER A 317 11.44 -56.03 53.74
CA SER A 317 12.26 -56.63 54.80
C SER A 317 13.73 -56.25 54.64
N ASP A 318 14.34 -55.93 55.77
CA ASP A 318 15.77 -55.81 56.08
C ASP A 318 16.44 -54.43 56.10
N ASN A 319 17.12 -54.24 57.23
CA ASN A 319 17.70 -53.03 57.79
C ASN A 319 19.06 -52.67 57.17
N ASN A 320 19.42 -51.40 57.35
CA ASN A 320 20.73 -50.75 57.19
C ASN A 320 21.21 -50.39 55.78
N ALA A 321 20.97 -49.14 55.38
CA ALA A 321 21.95 -48.35 54.61
C ALA A 321 21.67 -46.83 54.72
N ASN A 322 22.77 -46.06 54.76
CA ASN A 322 22.85 -44.62 54.88
C ASN A 322 22.18 -43.83 53.73
N ILE A 323 21.70 -42.64 54.11
CA ILE A 323 21.35 -41.43 53.34
C ILE A 323 21.73 -41.47 51.84
N THR A 324 20.74 -41.31 50.97
CA THR A 324 20.81 -40.36 49.85
C THR A 324 19.41 -40.00 49.42
N SER A 325 19.03 -38.73 49.62
CA SER A 325 17.88 -38.12 48.99
C SER A 325 18.03 -38.26 47.48
N SER A 326 17.28 -39.19 46.88
CA SER A 326 17.16 -39.28 45.43
C SER A 326 16.47 -38.00 44.95
N ASN A 327 17.28 -37.06 44.44
CA ASN A 327 16.81 -35.99 43.59
C ASN A 327 15.92 -36.62 42.53
N SER A 328 14.65 -36.24 42.52
CA SER A 328 13.75 -36.47 41.41
C SER A 328 14.47 -36.03 40.14
N THR A 329 14.91 -36.97 39.32
CA THR A 329 15.36 -36.68 37.97
C THR A 329 14.14 -36.14 37.22
N ILE A 330 14.03 -34.82 37.17
CA ILE A 330 13.18 -34.13 36.20
C ILE A 330 13.70 -34.62 34.84
N SER A 331 13.00 -35.58 34.25
CA SER A 331 13.26 -36.02 32.89
C SER A 331 12.95 -34.83 31.99
N THR A 332 13.97 -34.03 31.67
CA THR A 332 13.87 -32.96 30.69
C THR A 332 13.65 -33.62 29.33
N PRO A 333 12.56 -33.32 28.61
CA PRO A 333 12.37 -33.85 27.28
C PRO A 333 13.43 -33.23 26.36
N THR A 334 14.42 -34.01 25.98
CA THR A 334 15.43 -33.64 24.98
C THR A 334 14.81 -33.76 23.59
N ILE A 335 14.48 -32.63 22.97
CA ILE A 335 14.04 -32.60 21.57
C ILE A 335 15.30 -32.63 20.70
N LEU A 336 15.48 -33.72 19.95
CA LEU A 336 16.51 -33.86 18.92
C LEU A 336 16.02 -33.17 17.64
N ILE A 337 16.60 -32.01 17.32
CA ILE A 337 16.33 -31.32 16.05
C ILE A 337 17.20 -31.95 14.96
N LEU A 338 16.58 -32.73 14.08
CA LEU A 338 17.20 -33.19 12.84
C LEU A 338 17.16 -32.06 11.80
N THR A 339 18.34 -31.52 11.47
CA THR A 339 18.49 -30.68 10.28
C THR A 339 18.84 -31.55 9.07
N PRO A 340 18.51 -31.13 7.82
CA PRO A 340 18.71 -31.94 6.61
C PRO A 340 20.16 -32.36 6.32
N GLY A 341 21.14 -31.82 7.06
CA GLY A 341 22.57 -32.12 6.94
C GLY A 341 23.13 -33.08 7.99
N GLY A 342 22.29 -33.75 8.79
CA GLY A 342 22.71 -34.89 9.62
C GLY A 342 23.57 -34.57 10.86
N ARG A 343 23.64 -33.31 11.32
CA ARG A 343 24.29 -32.99 12.60
C ARG A 343 23.28 -32.91 13.74
N VAL A 344 23.49 -33.77 14.74
CA VAL A 344 22.74 -33.85 15.99
C VAL A 344 23.34 -32.88 17.00
N GLY A 345 22.61 -31.83 17.36
CA GLY A 345 22.87 -31.00 18.54
C GLY A 345 21.81 -31.26 19.59
N SER A 346 22.21 -31.54 20.83
CA SER A 346 21.30 -31.64 21.98
C SER A 346 21.26 -30.30 22.70
N LEU A 347 20.08 -29.69 22.82
CA LEU A 347 19.89 -28.47 23.61
C LEU A 347 19.12 -28.85 24.89
N VAL A 348 19.82 -28.90 26.03
CA VAL A 348 19.18 -29.08 27.34
C VAL A 348 18.62 -27.72 27.75
N VAL A 349 17.33 -27.49 27.48
CA VAL A 349 16.67 -26.22 27.79
C VAL A 349 15.98 -26.33 29.15
N ALA A 350 16.41 -25.50 30.10
CA ALA A 350 15.71 -25.28 31.35
C ALA A 350 14.30 -24.75 31.05
N GLY A 351 13.28 -25.53 31.39
CA GLY A 351 11.87 -25.14 31.33
C GLY A 351 11.23 -25.33 29.95
N PRO A 352 10.65 -26.52 29.64
CA PRO A 352 9.86 -26.73 28.42
C PRO A 352 8.77 -25.66 28.23
N VAL A 353 8.24 -25.09 29.30
CA VAL A 353 7.22 -24.02 29.28
C VAL A 353 7.73 -22.72 28.65
N VAL A 354 8.99 -22.30 28.89
CA VAL A 354 9.51 -21.04 28.33
C VAL A 354 9.76 -21.19 26.83
N TRP A 355 10.32 -22.33 26.41
CA TRP A 355 10.47 -22.65 24.99
C TRP A 355 9.12 -22.80 24.30
N PHE A 356 8.15 -23.41 24.97
CA PHE A 356 6.78 -23.54 24.47
C PHE A 356 6.08 -22.19 24.32
N ILE A 357 6.20 -21.29 25.29
CA ILE A 357 5.68 -19.92 25.20
C ILE A 357 6.39 -19.15 24.08
N LEU A 358 7.70 -19.33 23.91
CA LEU A 358 8.44 -18.69 22.82
C LEU A 358 8.04 -19.25 21.45
N CYS A 359 7.89 -20.56 21.30
CA CYS A 359 7.42 -21.21 20.07
C CYS A 359 5.95 -20.89 19.78
N TYR A 360 5.09 -20.82 20.81
CA TYR A 360 3.68 -20.47 20.71
C TYR A 360 3.51 -18.99 20.35
N CYS A 361 4.20 -18.07 21.03
CA CYS A 361 4.25 -16.66 20.66
C CYS A 361 4.86 -16.44 19.28
N PHE A 362 5.89 -17.22 18.90
CA PHE A 362 6.47 -17.18 17.56
C PHE A 362 5.48 -17.68 16.51
N SER A 363 4.72 -18.75 16.79
CA SER A 363 3.67 -19.28 15.91
C SER A 363 2.47 -18.33 15.79
N LEU A 364 2.06 -17.67 16.87
CA LEU A 364 1.04 -16.63 16.86
C LEU A 364 1.50 -15.38 16.10
N TRP A 365 2.76 -14.99 16.26
CA TRP A 365 3.35 -13.84 15.56
C TRP A 365 3.63 -14.11 14.07
N ARG A 366 3.92 -15.36 13.69
CA ARG A 366 4.24 -15.78 12.31
C ARG A 366 3.06 -16.28 11.50
N ILE A 367 2.01 -16.80 12.15
CA ILE A 367 1.03 -17.65 11.47
C ILE A 367 -0.43 -17.20 11.70
N SER A 368 -0.73 -16.41 12.73
CA SER A 368 -2.07 -15.82 12.88
C SER A 368 -2.26 -14.62 11.93
N PRO A 369 -3.37 -14.53 11.16
CA PRO A 369 -3.63 -13.39 10.28
C PRO A 369 -3.94 -12.07 11.02
N THR A 370 -3.97 -12.07 12.35
CA THR A 370 -4.38 -10.89 13.11
C THR A 370 -3.16 -10.07 13.55
N HIS A 371 -2.94 -8.91 12.94
CA HIS A 371 -2.07 -7.84 13.47
C HIS A 371 -2.58 -7.21 14.80
N GLY A 372 -3.47 -7.89 15.54
CA GLY A 372 -4.12 -7.40 16.75
C GLY A 372 -3.31 -7.53 18.05
N ILE A 373 -2.17 -8.23 18.06
CA ILE A 373 -1.39 -8.45 19.31
C ILE A 373 -0.22 -7.43 19.45
N GLY A 374 -0.09 -6.49 18.52
CA GLY A 374 0.96 -5.46 18.54
C GLY A 374 0.93 -4.46 19.71
N ASN A 375 -0.11 -4.48 20.56
CA ASN A 375 -0.27 -3.53 21.66
C ASN A 375 -0.12 -4.09 23.08
N VAL A 376 0.30 -5.35 23.28
CA VAL A 376 0.36 -5.95 24.65
C VAL A 376 1.79 -6.06 25.23
N LEU A 377 2.83 -5.69 24.50
CA LEU A 377 4.21 -5.66 25.04
C LEU A 377 4.81 -4.25 25.01
N MET A 378 4.13 -3.31 25.68
CA MET A 378 4.82 -2.15 26.25
C MET A 378 5.48 -2.59 27.55
N PHE A 379 6.81 -2.67 27.54
CA PHE A 379 7.60 -2.68 28.78
C PHE A 379 7.38 -1.35 29.51
N ARG A 380 6.50 -1.36 30.51
CA ARG A 380 6.43 -0.29 31.51
C ARG A 380 7.70 -0.37 32.36
N ARG A 381 8.59 0.60 32.22
CA ARG A 381 9.71 0.80 33.13
C ARG A 381 9.12 1.27 34.46
N ASN A 382 9.01 0.36 35.42
CA ASN A 382 8.47 0.67 36.73
C ASN A 382 9.55 1.42 37.54
N THR A 383 9.37 2.72 37.73
CA THR A 383 10.04 3.48 38.77
C THR A 383 8.99 3.83 39.83
N ASN A 384 9.06 3.10 40.95
CA ASN A 384 8.57 3.40 42.30
C ASN A 384 7.09 3.80 42.53
N ASN A 385 6.47 3.05 43.45
CA ASN A 385 5.38 3.40 44.39
C ASN A 385 4.03 3.89 43.83
N HIS A 386 3.06 2.96 43.68
CA HIS A 386 1.85 2.84 44.54
C HIS A 386 0.82 1.89 43.88
N GLN A 387 0.20 1.05 44.71
CA GLN A 387 -0.85 0.09 44.39
C GLN A 387 -2.16 0.75 43.93
N GLY A 388 -2.88 0.05 43.05
CA GLY A 388 -4.30 0.30 42.77
C GLY A 388 -4.82 -0.63 41.67
N TRP A 389 -5.54 -1.69 42.05
CA TRP A 389 -6.31 -2.56 41.16
C TRP A 389 -7.72 -2.00 40.97
N ILE A 390 -8.29 -2.05 39.76
CA ILE A 390 -9.75 -2.17 39.56
C ILE A 390 -10.00 -3.01 38.29
N ASP A 391 -10.63 -4.17 38.47
CA ASP A 391 -11.25 -5.01 37.44
C ASP A 391 -12.52 -4.35 36.86
N GLY A 392 -12.84 -4.66 35.60
CA GLY A 392 -14.11 -4.27 34.97
C GLY A 392 -14.37 -5.07 33.69
N THR A 393 -15.00 -6.24 33.85
CA THR A 393 -15.55 -7.12 32.81
C THR A 393 -16.85 -6.58 32.19
N VAL A 394 -17.27 -7.22 31.08
CA VAL A 394 -18.62 -7.23 30.44
C VAL A 394 -18.85 -6.07 29.43
N ALA A 395 -19.35 -6.23 28.20
CA ALA A 395 -20.13 -7.28 27.53
C ALA A 395 -19.89 -7.28 26.00
N ALA A 396 -20.02 -8.47 25.40
CA ALA A 396 -20.42 -8.64 24.02
C ALA A 396 -21.90 -8.24 23.86
N ASN A 397 -22.26 -7.67 22.71
CA ASN A 397 -23.62 -7.80 22.20
C ASN A 397 -23.58 -7.87 20.67
N GLU A 398 -24.18 -8.96 20.19
CA GLU A 398 -24.64 -9.20 18.84
C GLU A 398 -25.75 -8.20 18.49
N ASN A 399 -25.66 -7.62 17.29
CA ASN A 399 -26.74 -7.46 16.31
C ASN A 399 -26.14 -6.95 14.99
#